data_AF-A0A9P0P8W7-F1
#
_entry.id   AF-A0A9P0P8W7-F1
#
_cell.length_a   1.000
_cell.length_b   1.000
_cell.length_c   1.000
_cell.angle_alpha   90.00
_cell.angle_beta   90.00
_cell.angle_gamma   90.00
#
_symmetry.space_group_name_H-M   'P 1'
#
loop_
_entity.id
_entity.type
_entity.pdbx_description
1 polymer ?
#
loop_
_entity_poly.entity_id
_entity_poly.type
_entity_poly.pdbx_seq_one_letter_code
_entity_poly.pdbx_strand_id
1 'polypeptide(L)'
;MKGKTLGSQSQGLVLPLLNYFQQEKDNGGPLLPLLAVQERVAQALSISLSTITRIQRRLSSNENVLRSPGKKRPSLRQQIYLMQSGIIYEIQCIKCIVKRNMSQ
;
A
#
# COMPACT_ATOMS: atom_id res chain seq x y z
N MET A 1 30.86 0.39 12.48
CA MET A 1 29.53 -0.22 12.71
C MET A 1 28.94 -0.62 11.36
N LYS A 2 28.47 -1.86 11.16
CA LYS A 2 27.80 -2.23 9.91
C LYS A 2 26.32 -1.86 10.02
N GLY A 3 25.85 -0.95 9.17
CA GLY A 3 24.44 -0.53 9.13
C GLY A 3 23.54 -1.62 8.53
N LYS A 4 22.28 -1.68 8.97
CA LYS A 4 21.25 -2.51 8.31
C LYS A 4 20.79 -1.83 7.03
N THR A 5 20.66 -2.58 5.95
CA THR A 5 20.08 -2.09 4.70
C THR A 5 18.61 -1.75 4.90
N LEU A 6 18.22 -0.53 4.55
CA LEU A 6 16.83 -0.09 4.57
C LEU A 6 16.01 -0.84 3.51
N GLY A 7 14.76 -1.19 3.83
CA GLY A 7 13.83 -1.72 2.84
C GLY A 7 13.46 -0.67 1.78
N SER A 8 13.03 -1.11 0.59
CA SER A 8 12.75 -0.24 -0.56
C SER A 8 11.72 0.87 -0.27
N GLN A 9 10.69 0.58 0.53
CA GLN A 9 9.70 1.56 0.94
C GLN A 9 10.31 2.69 1.77
N SER A 10 11.18 2.34 2.73
CA SER A 10 11.88 3.32 3.56
C SER A 10 12.86 4.14 2.73
N GLN A 11 13.58 3.52 1.78
CA GLN A 11 14.45 4.23 0.86
C GLN A 11 13.69 5.27 0.02
N GLY A 12 12.47 4.92 -0.43
CA GLY A 12 11.59 5.83 -1.17
C GLY A 12 11.14 7.06 -0.38
N LEU A 13 11.15 7.00 0.96
CA LEU A 13 10.86 8.14 1.83
C LEU A 13 12.11 8.99 2.11
N VAL A 14 13.30 8.37 2.13
CA VAL A 14 14.56 9.05 2.41
C VAL A 14 14.94 10.02 1.28
N LEU A 15 14.72 9.64 0.02
CA LEU A 15 15.08 10.47 -1.13
C LEU A 15 14.35 11.84 -1.16
N PRO A 16 13.01 11.92 -1.03
CA PRO A 16 12.30 13.19 -0.90
C PRO A 16 12.77 14.03 0.29
N LEU A 17 13.05 13.37 1.42
CA LEU A 17 13.51 14.04 2.63
C LEU A 17 14.88 14.71 2.42
N LEU A 18 15.81 14.02 1.76
CA LEU A 18 17.13 14.57 1.41
C LEU A 18 17.00 15.78 0.48
N ASN A 19 16.13 15.68 -0.54
CA ASN A 19 15.89 16.80 -1.45
C ASN A 19 15.29 18.01 -0.72
N TYR A 20 14.33 17.79 0.18
CA TYR A 20 13.74 18.85 0.99
C TYR A 20 14.79 19.61 1.80
N PHE A 21 15.65 18.90 2.54
CA PHE A 21 16.69 19.53 3.35
C PHE A 21 17.82 20.14 2.52
N GLN A 22 18.13 19.59 1.35
CA GLN A 22 19.09 20.21 0.43
C GLN A 22 18.55 21.55 -0.09
N GLN A 23 17.28 21.60 -0.49
CA GLN A 23 16.61 22.85 -0.87
C GLN A 23 16.56 23.84 0.30
N GLU A 24 16.27 23.37 1.52
CA GLU A 24 16.29 24.23 2.72
C GLU A 24 17.68 24.83 2.97
N LYS A 25 18.74 24.04 2.80
CA LYS A 25 20.13 24.50 2.89
C LYS A 25 20.46 25.54 1.82
N ASP A 26 20.09 25.28 0.57
CA ASP A 26 20.36 26.16 -0.56
C ASP A 26 19.62 27.50 -0.43
N ASN A 27 18.46 27.50 0.24
CA ASN A 27 17.66 28.69 0.52
C ASN A 27 18.08 29.46 1.79
N GLY A 28 19.23 29.13 2.40
CA GLY A 28 19.78 29.88 3.54
C GLY A 28 19.23 29.49 4.90
N GLY A 29 18.62 28.29 5.03
CA GLY A 29 18.05 27.79 6.27
C GLY A 29 16.52 27.69 6.22
N PRO A 30 15.86 27.41 7.36
CA PRO A 30 14.44 27.08 7.36
C PRO A 30 13.59 28.27 6.86
N LEU A 31 12.99 28.10 5.68
CA LEU A 31 12.06 29.06 5.07
C LEU A 31 10.70 29.10 5.77
N LEU A 32 10.36 28.07 6.56
CA LEU A 32 9.05 27.93 7.19
C LEU A 32 9.18 28.03 8.71
N PRO A 33 8.34 28.86 9.38
CA PRO A 33 8.26 28.86 10.82
C PRO A 33 7.94 27.45 11.31
N LEU A 34 8.64 27.03 12.37
CA LEU A 34 8.63 25.68 12.94
C LEU A 34 7.23 25.19 13.40
N LEU A 35 6.23 26.08 13.35
CA LEU A 35 4.93 25.98 14.00
C LEU A 35 4.01 24.89 13.45
N ALA A 36 4.22 24.37 12.24
CA ALA A 36 3.42 23.25 11.70
C ALA A 36 4.30 22.05 11.30
N VAL A 37 4.74 21.29 12.31
CA VAL A 37 5.54 20.05 12.12
C VAL A 37 4.88 19.08 11.14
N GLN A 38 3.56 18.92 11.18
CA GLN A 38 2.83 18.01 10.27
C GLN A 38 2.91 18.45 8.80
N GLU A 39 2.86 19.76 8.52
CA GLU A 39 2.92 20.30 7.16
C GLU A 39 4.31 20.13 6.54
N ARG A 40 5.36 20.30 7.33
CA ARG A 40 6.73 20.04 6.86
C ARG A 40 6.98 18.58 6.60
N VAL A 41 6.48 17.68 7.44
CA VAL A 41 6.54 16.24 7.17
C VAL A 41 5.73 15.88 5.92
N ALA A 42 4.59 16.53 5.69
CA ALA A 42 3.79 16.35 4.47
C ALA A 42 4.57 16.76 3.22
N GLN A 43 5.19 17.94 3.26
CA GLN A 43 6.00 18.46 2.16
C GLN A 43 7.25 17.60 1.93
N ALA A 44 8.03 17.33 2.98
CA ALA A 44 9.30 16.61 2.89
C ALA A 44 9.12 15.16 2.41
N LEU A 45 8.04 14.49 2.80
CA LEU A 45 7.75 13.11 2.39
C LEU A 45 6.80 13.01 1.19
N SER A 46 6.28 14.14 0.69
CA SER A 46 5.23 14.18 -0.34
C SER A 46 4.00 13.33 0.01
N ILE A 47 3.57 13.38 1.27
CA ILE A 47 2.43 12.63 1.81
C ILE A 47 1.33 13.61 2.22
N SER A 48 0.06 13.22 2.10
CA SER A 48 -1.06 14.07 2.51
C SER A 48 -1.07 14.34 4.02
N LEU A 49 -1.42 15.57 4.40
CA LEU A 49 -1.58 15.96 5.80
C LEU A 49 -2.52 15.02 6.57
N SER A 50 -3.62 14.63 5.92
CA SER A 50 -4.60 13.67 6.46
C SER A 50 -3.98 12.31 6.81
N THR A 51 -3.01 11.84 6.03
CA THR A 51 -2.28 10.59 6.32
C THR A 51 -1.43 10.75 7.55
N ILE A 52 -0.75 11.89 7.72
CA ILE A 52 0.07 12.20 8.89
C ILE A 52 -0.79 12.33 10.14
N THR A 53 -1.91 13.08 10.07
CA THR A 53 -2.87 13.17 11.19
C THR A 53 -3.38 11.79 11.59
N ARG A 54 -3.66 10.91 10.62
CA ARG A 54 -4.10 9.54 10.89
C ARG A 54 -3.01 8.68 11.52
N ILE A 55 -1.75 8.80 11.07
CA ILE A 55 -0.59 8.11 11.67
C ILE A 55 -0.39 8.60 13.10
N GLN A 56 -0.42 9.91 13.33
CA GLN A 56 -0.28 10.51 14.66
C GLN A 56 -1.38 10.04 15.61
N ARG A 57 -2.65 10.04 15.17
CA ARG A 57 -3.76 9.52 15.98
C ARG A 57 -3.58 8.05 16.37
N ARG A 58 -3.05 7.22 15.45
CA ARG A 58 -2.73 5.81 15.73
C ARG A 58 -1.61 5.66 16.76
N LEU A 59 -0.58 6.50 16.68
CA LEU A 59 0.51 6.51 17.66
C LEU A 59 0.01 6.87 19.07
N SER A 60 -0.91 7.84 19.18
CA SER A 60 -1.50 8.26 20.47
C SER A 60 -2.42 7.22 21.11
N SER A 61 -2.93 6.24 20.34
CA SER A 61 -3.93 5.27 20.81
C SER A 61 -3.31 3.96 21.35
N ASN A 62 -2.00 3.89 21.57
CA ASN A 62 -1.25 2.70 22.01
C ASN A 62 -1.40 1.45 21.10
N GLU A 63 -2.14 1.54 19.99
CA GLU A 63 -2.08 0.56 18.91
C GLU A 63 -0.80 0.78 18.09
N ASN A 64 0.33 0.31 18.62
CA ASN A 64 1.63 0.28 17.94
C ASN A 64 1.65 -0.64 16.69
N VAL A 65 0.49 -1.16 16.27
CA VAL A 65 0.34 -2.02 15.11
C VAL A 65 -0.09 -1.16 13.93
N LEU A 66 0.89 -0.69 13.15
CA LEU A 66 0.65 -0.23 11.78
C LEU A 66 0.14 -1.43 10.97
N ARG A 67 -1.17 -1.66 10.99
CA ARG A 67 -1.80 -2.70 10.18
C ARG A 67 -1.49 -2.40 8.71
N SER A 68 -0.82 -3.33 8.06
CA SER A 68 -0.62 -3.28 6.61
C SER A 68 -1.98 -3.15 5.92
N PRO A 69 -2.07 -2.44 4.78
CA PRO A 69 -3.30 -2.38 4.00
C PRO A 69 -3.83 -3.80 3.80
N GLY A 70 -5.04 -4.05 4.28
CA GLY A 70 -5.66 -5.37 4.13
C GLY A 70 -5.73 -5.75 2.66
N LYS A 71 -5.66 -7.05 2.35
CA LYS A 71 -5.86 -7.55 0.99
C LYS A 71 -7.17 -6.98 0.46
N LYS A 72 -7.13 -6.34 -0.72
CA LYS A 72 -8.34 -5.83 -1.38
C LYS A 72 -9.30 -7.01 -1.55
N ARG A 73 -10.51 -6.90 -1.00
CA ARG A 73 -11.56 -7.88 -1.31
C ARG A 73 -11.82 -7.84 -2.82
N PRO A 74 -11.92 -9.00 -3.49
CA PRO A 74 -12.23 -9.03 -4.93
C PRO A 74 -13.53 -8.30 -5.18
N SER A 75 -13.63 -7.62 -6.32
CA SER A 75 -14.88 -6.95 -6.69
C SER A 75 -15.99 -7.96 -6.93
N LEU A 76 -17.25 -7.55 -6.78
CA LEU A 76 -18.41 -8.41 -7.06
C LEU A 76 -18.32 -9.04 -8.47
N ARG A 77 -17.82 -8.27 -9.44
CA ARG A 77 -17.60 -8.74 -10.82
C ARG A 77 -16.54 -9.83 -10.90
N GLN A 78 -15.45 -9.71 -10.15
CA GLN A 78 -14.41 -10.76 -10.06
C GLN A 78 -14.93 -12.01 -9.35
N GLN A 79 -15.75 -11.86 -8.32
CA GLN A 79 -16.41 -12.99 -7.66
C GLN A 79 -17.35 -13.73 -8.61
N ILE A 80 -18.21 -13.00 -9.35
CA ILE A 80 -19.12 -13.60 -10.34
C ILE A 80 -18.33 -14.38 -11.41
N TYR A 81 -17.24 -13.80 -11.92
CA TYR A 81 -16.39 -14.48 -12.91
C TYR A 81 -15.78 -15.78 -12.37
N LEU A 82 -15.25 -15.77 -11.14
CA LEU A 82 -14.68 -16.96 -10.52
C LEU A 82 -15.75 -18.06 -10.30
N MET A 83 -16.95 -17.68 -9.86
CA MET A 83 -18.08 -18.60 -9.69
C MET A 83 -18.54 -19.18 -11.04
N GLN A 84 -18.68 -18.34 -12.07
CA GLN A 84 -19.08 -18.79 -13.41
C GLN A 84 -18.02 -19.69 -14.05
N SER A 85 -16.74 -19.36 -13.91
CA SER A 85 -15.65 -20.17 -14.45
C SER A 85 -15.64 -21.58 -13.84
N GLY A 86 -15.84 -21.70 -12.52
CA GLY A 86 -15.97 -23.01 -11.84
C GLY A 86 -17.14 -23.84 -12.36
N ILE A 87 -18.31 -23.22 -12.54
CA ILE A 87 -19.50 -23.90 -13.09
C ILE A 87 -19.26 -24.39 -14.52
N ILE A 88 -18.57 -23.59 -15.35
CA ILE A 88 -18.24 -23.99 -16.73
C ILE A 88 -17.31 -25.21 -16.75
N TYR A 89 -16.28 -25.24 -15.90
CA TYR A 89 -15.39 -26.40 -15.77
C TYR A 89 -16.14 -27.65 -15.32
N GLU A 90 -17.02 -27.55 -14.33
CA GLU A 90 -17.86 -28.66 -13.86
C GLU A 90 -18.74 -29.22 -14.99
N ILE A 91 -19.47 -28.36 -15.71
CA ILE A 91 -20.31 -28.78 -16.83
C ILE A 91 -19.48 -29.44 -17.94
N GLN A 92 -18.29 -28.92 -18.23
CA GLN A 92 -17.40 -29.50 -19.24
C GLN A 92 -16.86 -30.87 -18.82
N CYS A 93 -16.49 -31.04 -17.56
CA CYS A 93 -16.11 -32.33 -16.99
C CYS A 93 -17.23 -33.36 -17.10
N ILE A 94 -18.46 -33.00 -16.73
CA ILE A 94 -19.63 -33.90 -16.84
C ILE A 94 -19.87 -34.31 -18.29
N LYS A 95 -19.82 -33.37 -19.24
CA LYS A 95 -19.92 -33.68 -20.68
C LYS A 95 -18.84 -34.66 -21.15
N CYS A 96 -17.59 -34.50 -20.68
CA CYS A 96 -16.50 -35.41 -21.00
C CYS A 96 -16.73 -36.82 -20.42
N ILE A 97 -17.27 -36.94 -19.21
CA ILE A 97 -17.57 -38.23 -18.56
C ILE A 97 -18.69 -38.96 -19.30
N VAL A 98 -19.79 -38.27 -19.63
CA VAL A 98 -20.91 -38.86 -20.37
C VAL A 98 -20.47 -39.33 -21.76
N LYS A 99 -19.65 -38.53 -22.46
CA LYS A 99 -19.14 -38.90 -23.79
C LYS A 99 -18.25 -40.15 -23.76
N ARG A 100 -17.47 -40.36 -22.71
CA ARG A 100 -16.67 -41.58 -22.52
C ARG A 100 -17.51 -42.83 -22.27
N ASN A 101 -18.62 -42.72 -21.53
CA ASN A 101 -19.51 -43.85 -21.25
C ASN A 101 -20.37 -44.28 -22.45
N MET A 102 -20.59 -43.39 -23.44
CA MET A 102 -21.35 -43.71 -24.67
C MET A 102 -20.47 -44.29 -25.80
N SER A 103 -19.16 -44.45 -25.57
CA SER A 103 -18.21 -44.99 -26.57
C SER A 103 -17.65 -46.37 -26.16
N GLN A 104 -18.21 -47.00 -25.12
CA GLN A 104 -18.03 -48.42 -24.79
C GLN A 104 -19.32 -49.17 -25.15
#